data_AF-A0AAD8G964-F1
#
_entry.id   AF-A0AAD8G964-F1
#
_cell.length_a   1.000
_cell.length_b   1.000
_cell.length_c   1.000
_cell.angle_alpha   90.00
_cell.angle_beta   90.00
_cell.angle_gamma   90.00
#
_symmetry.space_group_name_H-M   'P 1'
#
loop_
_entity.id
_entity.type
_entity.pdbx_description
1 polymer ?
#
loop_
_entity_poly.entity_id
_entity_poly.type
_entity_poly.pdbx_seq_one_letter_code
_entity_poly.pdbx_strand_id
1 'polypeptide(L)'
;MFEVVGMSSDDYSVESIGQLPLDLFAESCQQVMMHLQGQIPGVDTAELCERFQKAGVQLNLEAVEKIVNIVLFLFRTATKSNWTAGQLVTKLAERSGKWSKPALQVIQRIWNEQGKLLQSQEDPSHMITVGQLVDFQWKLAMAVSSDTCRSLNYPYISMTLKVANSSGQITSKSFEMTIPQFQNFFRQFKEMAAVLETV
;
A
#
# COMPACT_ATOMS: atom_id res chain seq x y z
N MET A 1 3.33 17.93 -6.30
CA MET A 1 2.01 17.33 -6.62
C MET A 1 2.30 15.91 -7.03
N PHE A 2 2.24 14.97 -6.08
CA PHE A 2 2.71 13.60 -6.28
C PHE A 2 1.56 12.74 -6.84
N GLU A 3 1.51 12.63 -8.17
CA GLU A 3 0.90 11.47 -8.82
C GLU A 3 1.88 10.31 -8.68
N VAL A 4 1.59 9.40 -7.75
CA VAL A 4 2.26 8.11 -7.70
C VAL A 4 1.68 7.28 -8.83
N VAL A 5 2.53 6.97 -9.81
CA VAL A 5 2.28 6.05 -10.91
C VAL A 5 1.96 4.67 -10.32
N GLY A 6 0.66 4.41 -10.15
CA GLY A 6 0.06 3.13 -9.74
C GLY A 6 -1.45 3.10 -10.05
N MET A 7 -1.92 3.96 -10.96
CA MET A 7 -3.33 4.39 -11.02
C MET A 7 -4.31 3.47 -11.77
N SER A 8 -3.94 2.23 -12.14
CA SER A 8 -4.91 1.28 -12.72
C SER A 8 -5.35 0.16 -11.76
N SER A 9 -4.56 -0.17 -10.73
CA SER A 9 -4.87 -1.26 -9.79
C SER A 9 -5.73 -0.83 -8.60
N ASP A 10 -5.64 0.44 -8.19
CA ASP A 10 -6.36 0.94 -7.00
C ASP A 10 -7.87 1.05 -7.25
N ASP A 11 -8.29 1.49 -8.43
CA ASP A 11 -9.71 1.68 -8.75
C ASP A 11 -10.49 0.35 -8.81
N TYR A 12 -9.87 -0.72 -9.33
CA TYR A 12 -10.47 -2.07 -9.29
C TYR A 12 -10.57 -2.59 -7.86
N SER A 13 -9.59 -2.27 -7.01
CA SER A 13 -9.56 -2.69 -5.61
C SER A 13 -10.61 -1.94 -4.77
N VAL A 14 -10.81 -0.64 -5.03
CA VAL A 14 -11.89 0.17 -4.42
C VAL A 14 -13.28 -0.32 -4.85
N GLU A 15 -13.43 -0.69 -6.12
CA GLU A 15 -14.67 -1.29 -6.62
C GLU A 15 -14.95 -2.65 -5.96
N SER A 16 -13.90 -3.46 -5.75
CA SER A 16 -13.98 -4.73 -5.02
C SER A 16 -14.42 -4.51 -3.57
N ILE A 17 -13.93 -3.47 -2.89
CA ILE A 17 -14.40 -3.08 -1.55
C ILE A 17 -15.90 -2.76 -1.57
N GLY A 18 -16.38 -2.10 -2.62
CA GLY A 18 -17.79 -1.76 -2.77
C GLY A 18 -18.73 -2.98 -2.86
N GLN A 19 -18.21 -4.14 -3.26
CA GLN A 19 -18.97 -5.40 -3.39
C GLN A 19 -18.88 -6.29 -2.14
N LEU A 20 -18.06 -5.94 -1.15
CA LEU A 20 -17.93 -6.71 0.07
C LEU A 20 -19.17 -6.57 0.96
N PRO A 21 -19.60 -7.65 1.64
CA PRO A 21 -20.50 -7.54 2.77
C PRO A 21 -19.97 -6.55 3.81
N LEU A 22 -20.82 -5.64 4.28
CA LEU A 22 -20.42 -4.52 5.13
C LEU A 22 -19.79 -4.98 6.44
N ASP A 23 -20.27 -6.09 7.00
CA ASP A 23 -19.75 -6.65 8.25
C ASP A 23 -18.31 -7.14 8.10
N LEU A 24 -18.01 -7.81 6.98
CA LEU A 24 -16.65 -8.30 6.67
C LEU A 24 -15.69 -7.13 6.39
N PHE A 25 -16.16 -6.11 5.68
CA PHE A 25 -15.36 -4.91 5.45
C PHE A 25 -15.12 -4.12 6.75
N ALA A 26 -16.13 -4.05 7.63
CA ALA A 26 -16.00 -3.42 8.94
C ALA A 26 -14.99 -4.17 9.82
N GLU A 27 -15.03 -5.51 9.82
CA GLU A 27 -14.07 -6.35 10.52
C GLU A 27 -12.64 -6.10 10.02
N SER A 28 -12.45 -6.02 8.71
CA SER A 28 -11.15 -5.70 8.10
C SER A 28 -10.63 -4.34 8.57
N CYS A 29 -11.49 -3.33 8.57
CA CYS A 29 -11.17 -2.00 9.07
C CYS A 29 -10.82 -2.01 10.57
N GLN A 30 -11.53 -2.81 11.37
CA GLN A 30 -11.27 -2.94 12.80
C GLN A 30 -9.92 -3.63 13.07
N GLN A 31 -9.59 -4.71 12.37
CA GLN A 31 -8.27 -5.35 12.51
C GLN A 31 -7.13 -4.41 12.14
N VAL A 32 -7.28 -3.64 11.05
CA VAL A 32 -6.31 -2.58 10.70
C VAL A 32 -6.19 -1.55 11.81
N MET A 33 -7.31 -1.13 12.41
CA MET A 33 -7.29 -0.15 13.49
C MET A 33 -6.59 -0.68 14.75
N MET A 34 -6.90 -1.91 15.18
CA MET A 34 -6.20 -2.59 16.29
C MET A 34 -4.71 -2.70 16.03
N HIS A 35 -4.32 -3.02 14.80
CA HIS A 35 -2.93 -3.08 14.40
C HIS A 35 -2.26 -1.71 14.50
N LEU A 36 -2.88 -0.65 13.95
CA LEU A 36 -2.37 0.71 14.04
C LEU A 36 -2.26 1.24 15.48
N GLN A 37 -3.12 0.75 16.38
CA GLN A 37 -3.09 1.05 17.82
C GLN A 37 -2.03 0.23 18.58
N GLY A 38 -1.29 -0.65 17.90
CA GLY A 38 -0.28 -1.53 18.51
C GLY A 38 -0.85 -2.68 19.33
N GLN A 39 -2.15 -2.96 19.23
CA GLN A 39 -2.80 -4.05 19.97
C GLN A 39 -2.52 -5.42 19.36
N ILE A 40 -2.27 -5.47 18.05
CA ILE A 40 -1.88 -6.69 17.32
C ILE A 40 -0.65 -6.41 16.43
N PRO A 41 0.25 -7.40 16.25
CA PRO A 41 1.51 -7.22 15.52
C PRO A 41 1.32 -7.02 14.01
N GLY A 42 0.19 -7.45 13.46
CA GLY A 42 -0.13 -7.41 12.04
C GLY A 42 -1.57 -7.85 11.82
N VAL A 43 -2.10 -7.57 10.63
CA VAL A 43 -3.39 -8.13 10.17
C VAL A 43 -3.10 -9.46 9.50
N ASP A 44 -3.71 -10.54 9.99
CA ASP A 44 -3.58 -11.86 9.38
C ASP A 44 -4.47 -11.94 8.13
N THR A 45 -3.87 -11.67 6.96
CA THR A 45 -4.57 -11.68 5.68
C THR A 45 -4.98 -13.07 5.24
N ALA A 46 -4.33 -14.14 5.73
CA ALA A 46 -4.70 -15.51 5.42
C ALA A 46 -5.97 -15.91 6.19
N GLU A 47 -6.05 -15.59 7.49
CA GLU A 47 -7.26 -15.80 8.28
C GLU A 47 -8.44 -15.00 7.71
N LEU A 48 -8.22 -13.72 7.37
CA LEU A 48 -9.24 -12.86 6.78
C LEU A 48 -9.74 -13.42 5.43
N CYS A 49 -8.83 -13.94 4.60
CA CYS A 49 -9.17 -14.59 3.34
C CYS A 49 -10.03 -15.84 3.54
N GLU A 50 -9.70 -16.68 4.52
CA GLU A 50 -10.51 -17.85 4.87
C GLU A 50 -11.92 -17.44 5.35
N ARG A 51 -12.02 -16.39 6.18
CA ARG A 51 -13.31 -15.85 6.63
C ARG A 51 -14.17 -15.34 5.47
N PHE A 52 -13.56 -14.62 4.52
CA PHE A 52 -14.26 -14.13 3.33
C PHE A 52 -14.80 -15.30 2.49
N GLN A 53 -13.98 -16.34 2.28
CA GLN A 53 -14.40 -17.54 1.54
C GLN A 53 -15.55 -18.29 2.24
N LYS A 54 -15.50 -18.43 3.57
CA LYS A 54 -16.58 -19.03 4.38
C LYS A 54 -17.90 -18.26 4.26
N ALA A 55 -17.83 -16.93 4.11
CA ALA A 55 -18.98 -16.07 3.88
C ALA A 55 -19.46 -16.04 2.41
N GLY A 56 -18.86 -16.85 1.53
CA GLY A 56 -19.25 -16.95 0.11
C GLY A 56 -18.60 -15.89 -0.79
N VAL A 57 -17.62 -15.12 -0.29
CA VAL A 57 -16.90 -14.11 -1.07
C VAL A 57 -15.67 -14.75 -1.72
N GLN A 58 -15.62 -14.76 -3.06
CA GLN A 58 -14.50 -15.33 -3.82
C GLN A 58 -13.37 -14.31 -4.01
N LEU A 59 -12.64 -14.01 -2.94
CA LEU A 59 -11.41 -13.24 -3.01
C LEU A 59 -10.19 -14.14 -2.76
N ASN A 60 -9.14 -13.90 -3.54
CA ASN A 60 -7.84 -14.54 -3.31
C ASN A 60 -7.03 -13.74 -2.27
N LEU A 61 -5.94 -14.34 -1.78
CA LEU A 61 -5.09 -13.73 -0.75
C LEU A 61 -4.54 -12.36 -1.19
N GLU A 62 -4.12 -12.23 -2.45
CA GLU A 62 -3.56 -10.97 -2.99
C GLU A 62 -4.60 -9.83 -2.97
N ALA A 63 -5.86 -10.12 -3.30
CA ALA A 63 -6.92 -9.12 -3.25
C ALA A 63 -7.22 -8.68 -1.81
N VAL A 64 -7.20 -9.62 -0.86
CA VAL A 64 -7.35 -9.32 0.57
C VAL A 64 -6.21 -8.46 1.09
N GLU A 65 -4.96 -8.79 0.75
CA GLU A 65 -3.79 -7.97 1.08
C GLU A 65 -3.91 -6.55 0.53
N LYS A 66 -4.37 -6.39 -0.72
CA LYS A 66 -4.61 -5.07 -1.32
C LYS A 66 -5.65 -4.27 -0.54
N ILE A 67 -6.77 -4.90 -0.17
CA ILE A 67 -7.82 -4.24 0.64
C ILE A 67 -7.24 -3.76 1.97
N VAL A 68 -6.54 -4.63 2.70
CA VAL A 68 -5.89 -4.29 3.97
C VAL A 68 -4.91 -3.13 3.81
N ASN A 69 -4.06 -3.17 2.78
CA ASN A 69 -3.08 -2.13 2.49
C ASN A 69 -3.74 -0.78 2.16
N ILE A 70 -4.84 -0.79 1.40
CA ILE A 70 -5.63 0.43 1.12
C ILE A 70 -6.14 1.02 2.43
N VAL A 71 -6.85 0.25 3.24
CA VAL A 71 -7.44 0.74 4.50
C VAL A 71 -6.35 1.27 5.46
N LEU A 72 -5.24 0.56 5.54
CA LEU A 72 -4.09 0.90 6.39
C LEU A 72 -3.40 2.19 5.91
N PHE A 73 -3.27 2.38 4.58
CA PHE A 73 -2.82 3.65 4.01
C PHE A 73 -3.80 4.81 4.31
N LEU A 74 -5.10 4.56 4.21
CA LEU A 74 -6.14 5.58 4.45
C LEU A 74 -6.13 6.08 5.89
N PHE A 75 -6.18 5.17 6.87
CA PHE A 75 -6.18 5.56 8.29
C PHE A 75 -4.89 6.23 8.72
N ARG A 76 -3.73 5.82 8.19
CA ARG A 76 -2.47 6.53 8.44
C ARG A 76 -2.45 7.93 7.86
N THR A 77 -2.93 8.09 6.63
CA THR A 77 -3.02 9.41 5.98
C THR A 77 -3.93 10.32 6.81
N ALA A 78 -5.08 9.81 7.23
CA ALA A 78 -6.01 10.53 8.09
C ALA A 78 -5.40 10.90 9.45
N THR A 79 -4.57 10.01 10.03
CA THR A 79 -3.85 10.27 11.28
C THR A 79 -2.82 11.38 11.08
N LYS A 80 -1.92 11.23 10.10
CA LYS A 80 -0.84 12.20 9.81
C LYS A 80 -1.36 13.60 9.48
N SER A 81 -2.47 13.68 8.78
CA SER A 81 -3.10 14.94 8.40
C SER A 81 -4.14 15.44 9.40
N ASN A 82 -4.29 14.76 10.54
CA ASN A 82 -5.27 15.06 11.60
C ASN A 82 -6.70 15.28 11.07
N TRP A 83 -7.15 14.41 10.17
CA TRP A 83 -8.45 14.53 9.51
C TRP A 83 -9.59 14.13 10.44
N THR A 84 -10.68 14.91 10.37
CA THR A 84 -11.97 14.49 10.91
C THR A 84 -12.62 13.42 10.02
N ALA A 85 -13.58 12.66 10.57
CA ALA A 85 -14.30 11.63 9.82
C ALA A 85 -15.00 12.18 8.57
N GLY A 86 -15.54 13.40 8.63
CA GLY A 86 -16.14 14.07 7.48
C GLY A 86 -15.10 14.42 6.40
N GLN A 87 -13.94 14.96 6.79
CA GLN A 87 -12.87 15.27 5.85
C GLN A 87 -12.31 14.02 5.16
N LEU A 88 -12.16 12.91 5.89
CA LEU A 88 -11.72 11.63 5.34
C LEU A 88 -12.68 11.14 4.25
N VAL A 89 -13.99 11.12 4.50
CA VAL A 89 -14.99 10.69 3.52
C VAL A 89 -15.00 11.58 2.28
N THR A 90 -14.94 12.91 2.47
CA THR A 90 -14.90 13.86 1.34
C THR A 90 -13.65 13.62 0.48
N LYS A 91 -12.48 13.45 1.11
CA LYS A 91 -11.22 13.20 0.39
C LYS A 91 -11.21 11.85 -0.34
N LEU A 92 -11.84 10.83 0.23
CA LEU A 92 -12.02 9.53 -0.43
C LEU A 92 -12.89 9.63 -1.67
N ALA A 93 -14.03 10.33 -1.57
CA ALA A 93 -14.96 10.52 -2.68
C ALA A 93 -14.35 11.37 -3.81
N GLU A 94 -13.55 12.39 -3.46
CA GLU A 94 -12.78 13.19 -4.43
C GLU A 94 -11.71 12.36 -5.14
N ARG A 95 -11.06 11.42 -4.44
CA ARG A 95 -9.93 10.64 -4.95
C ARG A 95 -10.35 9.49 -5.85
N SER A 96 -11.50 8.86 -5.58
CA SER A 96 -12.08 7.84 -6.47
C SER A 96 -13.60 7.89 -6.40
N GLY A 97 -14.24 8.06 -7.56
CA GLY A 97 -15.70 8.02 -7.67
C GLY A 97 -16.31 6.61 -7.52
N LYS A 98 -15.47 5.58 -7.37
CA LYS A 98 -15.91 4.17 -7.28
C LYS A 98 -16.26 3.71 -5.86
N TRP A 99 -16.00 4.53 -4.85
CA TRP A 99 -16.37 4.22 -3.48
C TRP A 99 -17.89 4.06 -3.34
N SER A 100 -18.34 2.92 -2.83
CA SER A 100 -19.74 2.75 -2.48
C SER A 100 -20.09 3.58 -1.24
N LYS A 101 -21.29 4.18 -1.21
CA LYS A 101 -21.78 4.92 -0.03
C LYS A 101 -21.73 4.09 1.26
N PRO A 102 -22.13 2.80 1.26
CA PRO A 102 -22.03 1.96 2.45
C PRO A 102 -20.59 1.76 2.95
N ALA A 103 -19.62 1.55 2.04
CA ALA A 103 -18.21 1.41 2.43
C ALA A 103 -17.66 2.70 3.07
N LEU A 104 -18.02 3.86 2.51
CA LEU A 104 -17.65 5.16 3.10
C LEU A 104 -18.23 5.35 4.51
N GLN A 105 -19.46 4.91 4.75
CA GLN A 105 -20.09 4.97 6.07
C GLN A 105 -19.37 4.06 7.09
N VAL A 106 -18.94 2.87 6.68
CA VAL A 106 -18.15 1.97 7.54
C VAL A 106 -16.83 2.63 7.93
N ILE A 107 -16.10 3.20 6.96
CA ILE A 107 -14.84 3.92 7.20
C ILE A 107 -15.08 5.11 8.15
N GLN A 108 -16.12 5.90 7.89
CA GLN A 108 -16.46 7.08 8.69
C GLN A 108 -16.74 6.70 10.14
N ARG A 109 -17.54 5.65 10.36
CA ARG A 109 -17.91 5.17 11.69
C ARG A 109 -16.69 4.72 12.48
N ILE A 110 -15.89 3.82 11.91
CA ILE A 110 -14.71 3.27 12.58
C ILE A 110 -13.69 4.37 12.87
N TRP A 111 -13.46 5.28 11.93
CA TRP A 111 -12.58 6.42 12.15
C TRP A 111 -13.08 7.36 13.26
N ASN A 112 -14.38 7.63 13.31
CA ASN A 112 -14.96 8.49 14.35
C ASN A 112 -14.87 7.86 15.75
N GLU A 113 -15.04 6.54 15.84
CA GLU A 113 -14.97 5.78 17.09
C GLU A 113 -13.51 5.63 17.59
N GLN A 114 -12.56 5.34 16.69
CA GLN A 114 -11.23 4.85 17.07
C GLN A 114 -10.07 5.73 16.60
N GLY A 115 -10.29 6.65 15.66
CA GLY A 115 -9.25 7.51 15.07
C GLY A 115 -8.64 8.50 16.06
N LYS A 116 -9.39 8.94 17.08
CA LYS A 116 -8.87 9.82 18.15
C LYS A 116 -7.78 9.15 18.97
N LEU A 117 -7.88 7.84 19.20
CA LEU A 117 -6.88 7.07 19.95
C LEU A 117 -5.55 7.03 19.20
N LEU A 118 -5.60 6.92 17.86
CA LEU A 118 -4.42 6.98 17.00
C LEU A 118 -3.80 8.38 16.97
N GLN A 119 -4.62 9.43 16.96
CA GLN A 119 -4.14 10.82 16.96
C GLN A 119 -3.48 11.20 18.28
N SER A 120 -3.85 10.56 19.40
CA SER A 120 -3.24 10.80 20.71
C SER A 120 -1.92 10.05 20.95
N GLN A 121 -1.55 9.08 20.10
CA GLN A 121 -0.22 8.48 20.19
C GLN A 121 0.83 9.47 19.68
N GLU A 122 1.55 10.09 20.61
CA GLU A 122 2.58 11.12 20.34
C GLU A 122 3.88 10.58 19.72
N ASP A 123 3.96 9.29 19.37
CA ASP A 123 5.18 8.70 18.82
C ASP A 123 5.06 8.41 17.31
N PRO A 124 5.36 9.40 16.43
CA PRO A 124 5.36 9.20 14.98
C PRO A 124 6.37 8.13 14.52
N SER A 125 7.33 7.82 15.40
CA SER A 125 8.39 6.81 15.27
C SER A 125 7.85 5.38 15.15
N HIS A 126 6.68 5.10 15.72
CA HIS A 126 6.05 3.78 15.75
C HIS A 126 4.87 3.63 14.79
N MET A 127 4.70 4.56 13.85
CA MET A 127 3.79 4.32 12.73
C MET A 127 4.30 3.13 11.92
N ILE A 128 3.69 1.99 12.18
CA ILE A 128 3.82 0.73 11.45
C ILE A 128 3.92 1.08 9.95
N THR A 129 4.80 0.44 9.20
CA THR A 129 5.05 0.76 7.79
C THR A 129 4.17 -0.11 6.87
N VAL A 130 3.77 0.36 5.68
CA VAL A 130 2.98 -0.47 4.71
C VAL A 130 3.86 -1.59 4.16
N GLY A 131 5.16 -1.31 4.09
CA GLY A 131 6.23 -2.28 3.98
C GLY A 131 7.56 -1.57 4.21
N GLN A 132 8.55 -2.29 4.71
CA GLN A 132 9.89 -1.78 4.95
C GLN A 132 10.83 -2.34 3.89
N LEU A 133 11.59 -1.48 3.22
CA LEU A 133 12.66 -1.92 2.34
C LEU A 133 13.77 -2.53 3.21
N VAL A 134 13.96 -3.85 3.13
CA VAL A 134 14.91 -4.60 3.96
C VAL A 134 16.22 -4.89 3.25
N ASP A 135 16.20 -4.95 1.92
CA ASP A 135 17.39 -5.22 1.11
C ASP A 135 17.27 -4.55 -0.24
N PHE A 136 18.41 -4.11 -0.76
CA PHE A 136 18.55 -3.46 -2.06
C PHE A 136 19.79 -4.01 -2.74
N GLN A 137 19.58 -4.71 -3.85
CA GLN A 137 20.65 -5.28 -4.66
C GLN A 137 20.58 -4.73 -6.06
N TRP A 138 21.73 -4.41 -6.64
CA TRP A 138 21.81 -3.96 -8.02
C TRP A 138 23.02 -4.59 -8.72
N LYS A 139 22.89 -4.77 -10.04
CA LYS A 139 23.98 -5.19 -10.92
C LYS A 139 23.91 -4.42 -12.23
N LEU A 140 25.07 -4.01 -12.74
CA LEU A 140 25.23 -3.55 -14.11
C LEU A 140 25.52 -4.78 -14.98
N ALA A 141 24.68 -5.03 -15.96
CA ALA A 141 24.80 -6.14 -16.88
C ALA A 141 24.79 -5.62 -18.32
N MET A 142 25.25 -6.45 -19.24
CA MET A 142 25.16 -6.19 -20.66
C MET A 142 24.65 -7.48 -21.28
N ALA A 143 23.57 -7.37 -22.05
CA ALA A 143 23.15 -8.50 -22.83
C ALA A 143 24.09 -8.63 -24.03
N VAL A 144 24.33 -9.85 -24.50
CA VAL A 144 25.09 -10.09 -25.72
C VAL A 144 24.14 -10.62 -26.77
N SER A 145 24.35 -10.22 -28.01
CA SER A 145 23.54 -10.68 -29.14
C SER A 145 23.47 -12.21 -29.19
N SER A 146 22.29 -12.75 -29.43
CA SER A 146 22.08 -14.16 -29.77
C SER A 146 21.60 -14.32 -31.20
N ASP A 147 21.64 -15.54 -31.72
CA ASP A 147 21.12 -15.91 -33.04
C ASP A 147 19.64 -15.53 -33.23
N THR A 148 18.91 -15.41 -32.11
CA THR A 148 17.50 -15.01 -32.00
C THR A 148 17.27 -13.56 -31.59
N CYS A 149 18.30 -12.81 -31.17
CA CYS A 149 18.19 -11.41 -30.76
C CYS A 149 19.49 -10.64 -31.07
N ARG A 150 19.54 -10.05 -32.28
CA ARG A 150 20.76 -9.43 -32.84
C ARG A 150 21.14 -8.06 -32.26
N SER A 151 20.26 -7.42 -31.48
CA SER A 151 20.42 -6.03 -31.04
C SER A 151 20.52 -5.87 -29.52
N LEU A 152 21.28 -6.73 -28.83
CA LEU A 152 21.38 -6.72 -27.37
C LEU A 152 22.62 -6.00 -26.80
N ASN A 153 23.41 -5.30 -27.61
CA ASN A 153 24.67 -4.66 -27.18
C ASN A 153 24.45 -3.35 -26.41
N TYR A 154 23.59 -3.35 -25.40
CA TYR A 154 23.35 -2.20 -24.53
C TYR A 154 23.46 -2.61 -23.06
N PRO A 155 24.21 -1.85 -22.25
CA PRO A 155 24.24 -2.07 -20.82
C PRO A 155 22.88 -1.73 -20.21
N TYR A 156 22.48 -2.51 -19.21
CA TYR A 156 21.28 -2.31 -18.42
C TYR A 156 21.58 -2.56 -16.94
N ILE A 157 20.76 -1.98 -16.08
CA ILE A 157 20.84 -2.20 -14.65
C ILE A 157 19.70 -3.11 -14.25
N SER A 158 20.03 -4.17 -13.53
CA SER A 158 19.05 -5.06 -12.91
C SER A 158 19.06 -4.78 -11.41
N MET A 159 17.89 -4.48 -10.86
CA MET A 159 17.69 -4.16 -9.45
C MET A 159 16.77 -5.19 -8.82
N THR A 160 17.05 -5.55 -7.57
CA THR A 160 16.21 -6.41 -6.74
C THR A 160 15.97 -5.73 -5.40
N LEU A 161 14.70 -5.53 -5.06
CA LEU A 161 14.23 -4.94 -3.81
C LEU A 161 13.61 -6.04 -2.97
N LYS A 162 13.99 -6.17 -1.70
CA LYS A 162 13.25 -6.98 -0.73
C LYS A 162 12.47 -6.05 0.19
N VAL A 163 11.18 -6.30 0.29
CA VAL A 163 10.27 -5.52 1.13
C VAL A 163 9.61 -6.45 2.13
N ALA A 164 9.74 -6.16 3.42
CA ALA A 164 8.95 -6.78 4.47
C ALA A 164 7.59 -6.10 4.54
N ASN A 165 6.50 -6.84 4.49
CA ASN A 165 5.16 -6.30 4.76
C ASN A 165 4.92 -6.16 6.28
N SER A 166 3.74 -5.67 6.67
CA SER A 166 3.35 -5.53 8.08
C SER A 166 3.24 -6.85 8.86
N SER A 167 3.12 -8.00 8.18
CA SER A 167 3.15 -9.32 8.82
C SER A 167 4.57 -9.90 8.96
N GLY A 168 5.60 -9.16 8.52
CA GLY A 168 7.00 -9.59 8.56
C GLY A 168 7.40 -10.52 7.40
N GLN A 169 6.48 -10.83 6.48
CA GLN A 169 6.79 -11.60 5.29
C GLN A 169 7.60 -10.75 4.30
N ILE A 170 8.72 -11.31 3.83
CA ILE A 170 9.62 -10.64 2.89
C ILE A 170 9.26 -11.05 1.46
N THR A 171 8.96 -10.07 0.62
CA THR A 171 8.75 -10.26 -0.82
C THR A 171 9.90 -9.63 -1.61
N SER A 172 10.40 -10.35 -2.61
CA SER A 172 11.43 -9.87 -3.53
C SER A 172 10.80 -9.41 -4.84
N LYS A 173 11.17 -8.22 -5.32
CA LYS A 173 10.76 -7.66 -6.62
C LYS A 173 12.00 -7.29 -7.42
N SER A 174 12.11 -7.82 -8.63
CA SER A 174 13.23 -7.56 -9.53
C SER A 174 12.76 -6.93 -10.82
N PHE A 175 13.54 -5.97 -11.33
CA PHE A 175 13.25 -5.26 -12.58
C PHE A 175 14.53 -4.78 -13.24
N GLU A 176 14.44 -4.53 -14.55
CA GLU A 176 15.57 -4.10 -15.38
C GLU A 176 15.26 -2.74 -15.99
N MET A 177 16.30 -1.93 -16.16
CA MET A 177 16.20 -0.61 -16.75
C MET A 177 17.44 -0.27 -17.56
N THR A 178 17.23 0.50 -18.62
CA THR A 178 18.33 1.11 -19.38
C THR A 178 19.09 2.13 -18.54
N ILE A 179 20.31 2.47 -18.93
CA ILE A 179 21.12 3.49 -18.25
C ILE A 179 20.39 4.84 -18.11
N PRO A 180 19.72 5.39 -19.16
CA PRO A 180 18.97 6.64 -19.02
C PRO A 180 17.80 6.54 -18.02
N GLN A 181 17.09 5.40 -18.00
CA GLN A 181 16.01 5.17 -17.03
C GLN A 181 16.55 5.14 -15.59
N PHE A 182 17.71 4.52 -15.37
CA PHE A 182 18.37 4.52 -14.07
C PHE A 182 18.81 5.91 -13.63
N GLN A 183 19.37 6.72 -14.54
CA GLN A 183 19.74 8.10 -14.23
C GLN A 183 18.54 8.95 -13.82
N ASN A 184 17.39 8.73 -14.46
CA ASN A 184 16.14 9.38 -14.07
C ASN A 184 15.65 8.87 -12.70
N PHE A 185 15.62 7.56 -12.50
CA PHE A 185 15.26 6.94 -11.22
C PHE A 185 16.12 7.47 -10.06
N PHE A 186 17.45 7.53 -10.24
CA PHE A 186 18.39 8.06 -9.24
C PHE A 186 18.12 9.54 -8.91
N ARG A 187 17.79 10.35 -9.93
CA ARG A 187 17.44 11.76 -9.73
C ARG A 187 16.19 11.89 -8.86
N GLN A 188 15.13 11.14 -9.18
CA GLN A 188 13.89 11.14 -8.40
C GLN A 188 14.13 10.68 -6.96
N PHE A 189 14.98 9.67 -6.77
CA PHE A 189 15.33 9.19 -5.43
C PHE A 189 16.08 10.24 -4.61
N LYS A 190 16.97 11.01 -5.24
CA LYS A 190 17.64 12.15 -4.60
C LYS A 190 16.68 13.27 -4.22
N GLU A 191 15.74 13.59 -5.10
CA GLU A 191 14.71 14.59 -4.82
C GLU A 191 13.83 14.15 -3.64
N MET A 192 13.45 12.87 -3.58
CA MET A 192 12.72 12.31 -2.42
C MET A 192 13.53 12.38 -1.13
N ALA A 193 14.81 12.00 -1.17
CA ALA A 193 15.69 12.07 0.01
C ALA A 193 15.81 13.50 0.55
N ALA A 194 16.00 14.48 -0.34
CA ALA A 194 16.09 15.89 0.04
C ALA A 194 14.82 16.40 0.73
N VAL A 195 13.63 15.98 0.28
CA VAL A 195 12.35 16.33 0.94
C VAL A 195 12.26 15.72 2.34
N LEU A 196 12.74 14.49 2.53
CA LEU A 196 12.73 13.82 3.83
C LEU A 196 13.74 14.41 4.83
N GLU A 197 14.86 14.95 4.34
CA GLU A 197 15.87 15.62 5.18
C GLU A 197 15.46 17.02 5.65
N THR A 198 14.46 17.64 5.00
CA THR A 198 13.99 19.01 5.32
C THR A 198 12.90 19.08 6.39
N VAL A 199 12.64 17.99 7.13
CA VAL A 199 11.63 17.92 8.21
C VAL A 199 12.31 17.85 9.57
#